data_AF-A0A942YYS8-F1
#
_entry.id   AF-A0A942YYS8-F1
#
_cell.length_a   1.000
_cell.length_b   1.000
_cell.length_c   1.000
_cell.angle_alpha   90.00
_cell.angle_beta   90.00
_cell.angle_gamma   90.00
#
_symmetry.space_group_name_H-M   'P 1'
#
loop_
_entity.id
_entity.type
_entity.pdbx_description
1 polymer ?
#
loop_
_entity_poly.entity_id
_entity_poly.type
_entity_poly.pdbx_seq_one_letter_code
_entity_poly.pdbx_strand_id
1 'polypeptide(L)' 'MYLIAMDDEELVGVCYGSPSRKDERAIHLQGIAVNLDVKKGYGRKGIGSRLIEEFEKNHSIFRR' A
#
# COMPACT_ATOMS: atom_id res chain seq x y z
N MET A 1 6.86 0.83 -7.26
CA MET A 1 6.12 -0.32 -6.71
C MET A 1 4.67 0.09 -6.51
N TYR A 2 3.75 -0.80 -6.86
CA TYR A 2 2.31 -0.62 -6.66
C TYR A 2 1.77 -1.86 -5.96
N LEU A 3 1.03 -1.66 -4.89
CA LEU A 3 0.26 -2.68 -4.19
C LEU A 3 -1.21 -2.29 -4.27
N ILE A 4 -2.07 -3.26 -4.55
CA ILE A 4 -3.52 -3.08 -4.61
C ILE A 4 -4.20 -4.01 -3.61
N ALA A 5 -5.31 -3.56 -3.04
CA ALA A 5 -6.22 -4.38 -2.28
C ALA A 5 -7.51 -4.53 -3.11
N MET A 6 -7.92 -5.77 -3.31
CA MET A 6 -9.13 -6.14 -4.04
C MET A 6 -10.14 -6.77 -3.08
N ASP A 7 -11.42 -6.46 -3.26
CA ASP A 7 -12.54 -7.22 -2.71
C ASP A 7 -13.33 -7.76 -3.90
N ASP A 8 -13.27 -9.06 -4.12
CA ASP A 8 -13.64 -9.71 -5.38
C ASP A 8 -13.01 -8.99 -6.60
N GLU A 9 -13.82 -8.32 -7.42
CA GLU A 9 -13.39 -7.57 -8.61
C GLU A 9 -13.25 -6.05 -8.35
N GLU A 10 -13.53 -5.59 -7.13
CA GLU A 10 -13.47 -4.18 -6.77
C GLU A 10 -12.10 -3.79 -6.22
N LEU A 11 -11.52 -2.72 -6.79
CA LEU A 11 -10.34 -2.08 -6.22
C LEU A 11 -10.73 -1.28 -4.96
N VAL A 12 -10.35 -1.78 -3.79
CA VAL A 12 -10.70 -1.18 -2.49
C VAL A 12 -9.56 -0.43 -1.83
N GLY A 13 -8.33 -0.54 -2.36
CA GLY A 13 -7.21 0.28 -1.92
C GLY A 13 -5.97 0.15 -2.79
N VAL A 14 -5.10 1.15 -2.69
CA VAL A 14 -3.82 1.20 -3.40
C VAL A 14 -2.76 1.83 -2.50
N CYS A 15 -1.54 1.31 -2.57
CA CYS A 15 -0.36 1.87 -1.95
C CYS A 15 0.77 1.87 -2.97
N TYR A 16 1.44 3.01 -3.16
CA TYR A 16 2.46 3.13 -4.20
C TYR A 16 3.62 4.02 -3.77
N GLY A 17 4.76 3.72 -4.38
CA GLY A 17 6.02 4.40 -4.08
C GLY A 17 7.13 4.01 -5.03
N SER A 18 8.32 4.52 -4.77
CA SER A 18 9.50 4.28 -5.59
C SER A 18 10.77 4.26 -4.75
N PRO A 19 11.82 3.54 -5.19
CA PRO A 19 13.15 3.71 -4.62
C PRO A 19 13.56 5.18 -4.60
N SER A 20 14.29 5.58 -3.56
CA SER A 20 14.85 6.92 -3.50
C SER A 20 15.97 7.06 -4.53
N ARG A 21 16.07 8.24 -5.16
CA ARG A 21 17.20 8.58 -6.02
C ARG A 21 18.44 9.02 -5.23
N LYS A 22 18.29 9.30 -3.93
CA LYS A 22 19.36 9.83 -3.06
C LYS A 22 19.94 8.78 -2.11
N ASP A 23 19.15 7.76 -1.78
CA ASP A 23 19.55 6.68 -0.89
C ASP A 23 19.00 5.35 -1.41
N GLU A 24 19.90 4.50 -1.91
CA GLU A 24 19.56 3.20 -2.48
C GLU A 24 18.91 2.24 -1.46
N ARG A 25 19.01 2.54 -0.15
CA ARG A 25 18.41 1.77 0.94
C ARG A 25 17.04 2.28 1.36
N ALA A 26 16.58 3.40 0.77
CA ALA A 26 15.33 4.06 1.10
C ALA A 26 14.31 3.93 -0.02
N ILE A 27 13.04 3.88 0.38
CA ILE A 27 11.89 3.95 -0.53
C ILE A 27 10.98 5.06 -0.07
N HIS A 28 10.51 5.83 -1.05
CA HIS A 28 9.54 6.87 -0.83
C HIS A 28 8.15 6.30 -1.03
N LEU A 29 7.37 6.26 0.05
CA LEU A 29 5.93 6.12 -0.03
C LEU A 29 5.37 7.40 -0.67
N GLN A 30 4.70 7.26 -1.80
CA GLN A 30 4.13 8.40 -2.54
C GLN A 30 2.66 8.60 -2.19
N GLY A 31 1.92 7.53 -1.94
CA GLY A 31 0.53 7.65 -1.58
C GLY A 31 -0.09 6.34 -1.14
N ILE A 32 -1.14 6.49 -0.34
CA ILE A 32 -2.06 5.44 0.03
C ILE A 32 -3.48 5.97 -0.08
N ALA A 33 -4.35 5.20 -0.72
CA ALA A 33 -5.76 5.50 -0.83
C ALA A 33 -6.56 4.23 -0.55
N VAL A 34 -7.68 4.39 0.14
CA VAL A 34 -8.63 3.31 0.43
C VAL A 34 -10.03 3.78 0.13
N ASN A 35 -10.88 2.87 -0.34
CA ASN A 35 -12.28 3.15 -0.52
C ASN A 35 -12.92 3.35 0.87
N LEU A 36 -13.61 4.46 1.06
CA LEU A 36 -14.28 4.83 2.31
C LEU A 36 -15.81 4.82 2.17
N ASP A 37 -16.35 4.24 1.10
CA ASP A 37 -17.79 4.11 0.90
C ASP A 37 -18.42 3.38 2.10
N VAL A 38 -19.25 4.13 2.84
CA VAL A 38 -19.91 3.67 4.06
C VAL A 38 -20.93 2.58 3.76
N LYS A 39 -21.54 2.59 2.56
CA LYS A 39 -22.51 1.56 2.16
C LYS A 39 -21.83 0.21 1.92
N LYS A 40 -20.59 0.23 1.43
CA LYS A 40 -19.77 -0.97 1.21
C LYS A 40 -18.99 -1.40 2.45
N GLY A 41 -18.85 -0.51 3.44
CA GLY A 41 -18.29 -0.87 4.74
C GLY A 41 -16.77 -1.03 4.78
N TYR A 42 -16.05 -0.50 3.79
CA TYR A 42 -14.58 -0.57 3.71
C TYR A 42 -13.85 0.37 4.68
N GLY A 43 -14.54 1.42 5.13
CA GLY A 43 -14.01 2.36 6.11
C GLY A 43 -13.64 1.70 7.44
N ARG A 44 -12.48 2.08 8.00
CA ARG A 44 -11.97 1.61 9.31
C ARG A 44 -11.81 0.07 9.44
N LYS A 45 -11.60 -0.64 8.33
CA LYS A 45 -11.33 -2.10 8.30
C LYS A 45 -9.84 -2.46 8.31
N GLY A 46 -8.94 -1.48 8.41
CA GLY A 46 -7.50 -1.70 8.43
C GLY A 46 -6.87 -2.00 7.06
N ILE A 47 -7.59 -1.78 5.95
CA ILE A 47 -7.08 -1.97 4.58
C ILE A 47 -5.79 -1.17 4.37
N GLY A 48 -5.79 0.11 4.76
CA GLY A 48 -4.63 0.97 4.60
C GLY A 48 -3.42 0.51 5.43
N SER A 49 -3.66 0.13 6.69
CA SER A 49 -2.60 -0.41 7.56
C SER A 49 -1.97 -1.67 6.97
N ARG A 50 -2.77 -2.61 6.45
CA ARG A 50 -2.27 -3.82 5.78
C ARG A 50 -1.47 -3.50 4.53
N LEU A 51 -1.92 -2.55 3.71
CA LEU A 51 -1.17 -2.13 2.52
C LEU A 51 0.21 -1.54 2.88
N ILE A 52 0.31 -0.76 3.96
CA ILE A 52 1.59 -0.24 4.46
C ILE A 52 2.48 -1.39 4.97
N GLU A 53 1.93 -2.29 5.77
CA GLU A 53 2.67 -3.44 6.31
C GLU A 53 3.27 -4.29 5.17
N GLU A 54 2.48 -4.59 4.14
CA GLU A 54 2.97 -5.32 2.97
C GLU A 54 3.97 -4.50 2.14
N PHE A 55 3.81 -3.18 2.06
CA PHE A 55 4.78 -2.29 1.41
C PHE A 55 6.15 -2.36 2.09
N GLU A 56 6.17 -2.36 3.42
CA GLU A 56 7.40 -2.46 4.22
C GLU A 56 8.05 -3.84 4.08
N LYS A 57 7.26 -4.93 4.14
CA LYS A 57 7.76 -6.30 3.97
C LYS A 57 8.40 -6.52 2.61
N ASN A 58 7.73 -6.15 1.53
CA ASN A 58 8.24 -6.35 0.17
C ASN A 58 9.54 -5.58 -0.11
N HIS A 59 9.82 -4.53 0.67
CA HIS A 59 11.09 -3.81 0.59
C HIS A 59 12.18 -4.28 1.55
N SER A 60 11.82 -4.97 2.63
CA SER A 60 12.80 -5.64 3.48
C SER A 60 13.54 -6.79 2.76
N ILE A 61 12.93 -7.36 1.72
CA ILE A 61 13.50 -8.46 0.91
C ILE A 61 14.67 -8.00 0.03
N PHE A 62 14.68 -6.74 -0.42
CA PHE A 62 15.78 -6.17 -1.23
C PHE A 62 17.03 -5.79 -0.41
N ARG A 63 17.07 -6.13 0.90
CA ARG A 63 18.20 -5.88 1.80
C ARG A 63 19.08 -7.11 2.09
N ARG A 64 19.00 -8.19 1.30
CA ARG A 64 19.90 -9.35 1.40
C ARG A 64 20.84 -9.47 0.22
#